data_AF-A0A9D1Q8T2-F1
#
_entry.id   AF-A0A9D1Q8T2-F1
#
_cell.length_a   1.000
_cell.length_b   1.000
_cell.length_c   1.000
_cell.angle_alpha   90.00
_cell.angle_beta   90.00
_cell.angle_gamma   90.00
#
_symmetry.space_group_name_H-M   'P 1'
#
loop_
_entity.id
_entity.type
_entity.pdbx_description
1 polymer ?
#
loop_
_entity_poly.entity_id
_entity_poly.type
_entity_poly.pdbx_seq_one_letter_code
_entity_poly.pdbx_strand_id
1 'polypeptide(L)' 'VNKIRTLYPAANITPIDYDPSATKVNQENRIKLMLAVAKERLDGAARPAVSPLTAEELAGGAPRIESRV' A
#
# COMPACT_ATOMS: atom_id res chain seq x y z
N VAL A 1 28.18 0.63 -4.75
CA VAL A 1 29.05 -0.56 -4.54
C VAL A 1 28.51 -1.35 -3.36
N ASN A 2 28.22 -2.65 -3.54
CA ASN A 2 27.63 -3.51 -2.49
C ASN A 2 28.62 -3.72 -1.33
N LYS A 3 28.40 -3.03 -0.20
CA LYS A 3 29.31 -3.01 0.96
C LYS A 3 29.66 -4.40 1.50
N ILE A 4 28.71 -5.33 1.46
CA ILE A 4 28.91 -6.71 1.91
C ILE A 4 29.94 -7.45 1.05
N ARG A 5 29.90 -7.30 -0.29
CA ARG A 5 30.89 -7.91 -1.19
C ARG A 5 32.29 -7.31 -1.03
N THR A 6 32.36 -6.04 -0.61
CA THR A 6 33.64 -5.36 -0.35
C THR A 6 34.28 -5.81 0.96
N LEU A 7 33.48 -6.02 2.01
CA LEU A 7 33.98 -6.41 3.34
C LEU A 7 34.20 -7.93 3.47
N TYR A 8 33.44 -8.75 2.73
CA TYR A 8 33.49 -10.20 2.83
C TYR A 8 33.53 -10.85 1.45
N PRO A 9 34.71 -10.93 0.80
CA PRO A 9 34.85 -11.47 -0.57
C PRO A 9 34.43 -12.93 -0.70
N ALA A 10 34.51 -13.71 0.40
CA ALA A 10 34.10 -15.11 0.44
C ALA A 10 32.59 -15.32 0.63
N ALA A 11 31.81 -14.26 0.87
CA ALA A 11 30.37 -14.38 1.06
C ALA A 11 29.68 -14.72 -0.27
N ASN A 12 29.00 -15.87 -0.32
CA ASN A 12 28.18 -16.28 -1.45
C ASN A 12 26.76 -15.70 -1.35
N ILE A 13 26.65 -14.36 -1.40
CA ILE A 13 25.38 -13.64 -1.27
C ILE A 13 25.11 -12.82 -2.53
N THR A 14 23.93 -13.05 -3.12
CA THR A 14 23.45 -12.31 -4.29
C THR A 14 22.34 -11.33 -3.85
N PRO A 15 22.51 -10.01 -4.04
CA PRO A 15 21.44 -9.05 -3.76
C PRO A 15 20.31 -9.23 -4.79
N ILE A 16 19.07 -9.26 -4.31
CA ILE A 16 17.86 -9.27 -5.14
C ILE A 16 17.10 -7.97 -4.84
N ASP A 17 17.17 -7.02 -5.77
CA ASP A 17 16.47 -5.74 -5.66
C ASP A 17 15.07 -5.88 -6.26
N TYR A 18 14.13 -6.45 -5.50
CA TYR A 18 12.73 -6.53 -5.92
C TYR A 18 12.00 -5.22 -5.62
N ASP A 19 11.77 -4.40 -6.65
CA ASP A 19 10.88 -3.25 -6.59
C ASP A 19 9.53 -3.58 -7.27
N PRO A 20 8.46 -3.87 -6.50
CA PRO A 20 7.15 -4.20 -7.04
C PRO A 20 6.51 -3.04 -7.83
N SER A 21 6.99 -1.80 -7.65
CA SER A 21 6.50 -0.61 -8.35
C SER A 21 7.22 -0.32 -9.68
N ALA A 22 8.38 -0.96 -9.91
CA ALA A 22 9.17 -0.74 -11.12
C ALA A 22 8.53 -1.32 -12.39
N THR A 23 7.60 -2.26 -12.26
CA THR A 23 6.98 -2.89 -13.44
C THR A 23 6.04 -1.93 -14.16
N LYS A 24 6.12 -1.89 -15.50
CA LYS A 24 5.23 -1.09 -16.36
C LYS A 24 3.75 -1.40 -16.11
N VAL A 25 3.41 -2.68 -15.91
CA VAL A 25 2.04 -3.13 -15.62
C VAL A 25 1.50 -2.52 -14.33
N ASN A 26 2.30 -2.45 -13.26
CA ASN A 26 1.85 -1.87 -11.99
C ASN A 26 1.61 -0.36 -12.12
N GLN A 27 2.43 0.34 -12.90
CA GLN A 27 2.24 1.76 -13.19
C GLN A 27 0.96 2.01 -13.99
N GLU A 28 0.72 1.21 -15.04
CA GLU A 28 -0.50 1.29 -15.85
C GLU A 28 -1.75 1.02 -15.01
N ASN A 29 -1.71 0.05 -14.10
CA ASN A 29 -2.84 -0.28 -13.23
C ASN A 29 -3.18 0.88 -12.28
N ARG A 30 -2.17 1.56 -11.72
CA ARG A 30 -2.39 2.75 -10.88
C ARG A 30 -3.07 3.87 -11.66
N ILE A 31 -2.61 4.15 -12.88
CA ILE A 31 -3.20 5.20 -13.74
C ILE A 31 -4.62 4.82 -14.15
N LYS A 32 -4.86 3.57 -14.55
CA LYS A 32 -6.20 3.06 -14.90
C LYS A 32 -7.18 3.20 -13.73
N LEU A 33 -6.76 2.85 -12.52
CA LEU A 33 -7.58 2.99 -11.32
C LEU A 33 -7.89 4.46 -11.03
N MET A 34 -6.88 5.34 -11.10
CA MET A 34 -7.09 6.78 -10.91
C MET A 34 -8.11 7.35 -11.90
N LEU A 35 -8.02 6.97 -13.18
CA LEU A 35 -8.96 7.42 -14.21
C LEU A 35 -10.37 6.86 -14.00
N ALA A 36 -10.50 5.59 -13.62
CA ALA A 36 -11.79 4.97 -13.32
C ALA A 36 -12.49 5.69 -12.15
N VAL A 37 -11.76 5.96 -11.07
CA VAL A 37 -12.27 6.71 -9.91
C VAL A 37 -12.63 8.15 -10.28
N ALA A 38 -11.81 8.82 -11.11
CA ALA A 38 -12.12 10.16 -11.58
C ALA A 38 -13.41 10.20 -12.42
N LYS A 39 -13.59 9.21 -13.31
CA LYS A 39 -14.81 9.08 -14.13
C LYS A 39 -16.04 8.83 -13.27
N GLU A 40 -15.97 7.91 -12.32
CA GLU A 40 -17.06 7.62 -11.37
C GLU A 40 -17.50 8.88 -10.61
N ARG A 41 -16.54 9.72 -10.18
CA ARG A 41 -16.80 11.00 -9.51
C ARG A 41 -17.46 12.04 -10.42
N LEU A 42 -17.11 12.06 -11.71
CA LEU A 42 -17.70 12.98 -12.69
C LEU A 42 -19.14 12.60 -13.05
N ASP A 43 -19.43 11.30 -13.16
CA ASP A 43 -20.75 10.77 -13.54
C ASP A 43 -21.81 10.93 -12.43
N GLY A 44 -21.52 11.70 -11.37
CA GLY A 44 -22.49 12.04 -10.32
C GLY A 44 -22.91 10.86 -9.45
N ALA A 45 -22.28 9.69 -9.62
CA ALA A 45 -22.37 8.57 -8.70
C ALA A 45 -21.65 8.93 -7.39
N ALA A 46 -22.26 9.83 -6.62
CA ALA A 46 -21.96 10.02 -5.21
C ALA A 46 -22.35 8.74 -4.45
N ARG A 47 -21.61 8.16 -3.50
CA ARG A 47 -20.46 8.58 -2.66
C ARG A 47 -20.04 7.34 -1.77
N PRO A 48 -18.97 7.33 -0.92
CA PRO A 48 -18.46 8.46 -0.14
C PRO A 48 -16.98 8.80 -0.37
N ALA A 49 -16.60 9.97 0.12
CA ALA A 49 -15.24 10.21 0.55
C ALA A 49 -14.79 8.99 1.35
N VAL A 50 -13.79 8.26 0.85
CA VAL A 50 -13.01 7.37 1.69
C VAL A 50 -12.36 8.29 2.71
N SER A 51 -13.03 8.47 3.85
CA SER A 51 -12.35 8.83 5.08
C SER A 51 -11.22 7.81 5.20
N PRO A 52 -9.94 8.24 5.31
CA PRO A 52 -8.87 7.28 5.52
C PRO A 52 -9.26 6.44 6.73
N LEU A 53 -9.41 5.12 6.52
CA LEU A 53 -9.69 4.18 7.59
C LEU A 53 -8.62 4.41 8.66
N THR A 54 -9.07 4.79 9.84
CA THR A 54 -8.18 4.96 10.98
C THR A 54 -7.61 3.59 11.35
N ALA A 55 -6.39 3.55 11.88
CA ALA A 55 -5.73 2.27 12.20
C ALA A 55 -6.58 1.43 13.17
N GLU A 56 -7.39 2.09 14.01
CA GLU A 56 -8.34 1.48 14.93
C GLU A 56 -9.48 0.70 14.23
N GLU A 57 -9.97 1.19 13.08
CA GLU A 57 -11.06 0.56 12.32
C GLU A 57 -10.57 -0.68 11.54
N LEU A 58 -9.33 -0.65 11.05
CA LEU A 58 -8.68 -1.81 10.43
C LEU A 58 -8.34 -2.91 11.45
N ALA A 59 -8.06 -2.53 12.69
CA ALA A 59 -7.75 -3.46 13.78
C ALA A 59 -8.99 -4.03 14.49
N GLY A 60 -10.20 -3.74 13.98
CA GLY A 60 -11.43 -4.39 14.45
C GLY A 60 -12.02 -3.82 15.75
N GLY A 61 -11.64 -2.61 16.18
CA GLY A 61 -12.25 -1.87 17.29
C GLY A 61 -12.28 -2.62 18.63
N ALA A 62 -11.49 -2.18 19.62
CA ALA A 62 -11.52 -2.79 20.96
C ALA A 62 -12.97 -2.79 21.52
N PRO A 63 -13.48 -3.94 22.01
CA PRO A 63 -14.85 -4.02 22.53
C PRO A 63 -14.99 -3.08 23.73
N ARG A 64 -15.90 -2.11 23.61
CA ARG A 64 -16.24 -1.20 24.71
C ARG A 64 -17.09 -1.97 25.71
N ILE A 65 -16.45 -2.55 26.73
CA ILE A 65 -17.15 -3.09 27.88
C ILE A 65 -17.79 -1.92 28.62
N GLU A 66 -19.10 -1.75 28.50
CA GLU A 66 -19.84 -0.81 29.34
C GLU A 66 -19.85 -1.36 30.77
N SER A 67 -19.01 -0.77 31.64
CA SER A 67 -19.10 -0.97 33.08
C SER A 67 -20.36 -0.27 33.59
N ARG A 68 -21.43 -1.03 33.81
CA ARG A 68 -22.57 -0.57 34.60
C ARG A 68 -22.12 -0.43 36.07
N VAL A 69 -22.16 0.80 36.58
CA VAL A 69 -22.13 1.12 38.01
C VAL A 69 -23.56 1.35 38.47
#